data_AF-N8WML8-F1
#
_entry.id   AF-N8WML8-F1
#
_cell.length_a   1.000
_cell.length_b   1.000
_cell.length_c   1.000
_cell.angle_alpha   90.00
_cell.angle_beta   90.00
_cell.angle_gamma   90.00
#
_symmetry.space_group_name_H-M   'P 1'
#
loop_
_entity.id
_entity.type
_entity.pdbx_description
1 polymer ?
#
loop_
_entity_poly.entity_id
_entity_poly.type
_entity_poly.pdbx_seq_one_letter_code
_entity_poly.pdbx_strand_id
1 'polypeptide(L)'
;MTQQELADKSGIPSTSISHIEAGSRKPSLENLYKLLIALNISSDYLLGRTDQYSNSGTDPILKSIQELSELEREMIQKFILSLQK
;
A
#
# COMPACT_ATOMS: atom_id res chain seq x y z
N MET A 1 10.48 1.65 -10.99
CA MET A 1 10.71 2.74 -10.03
C MET A 1 12.16 2.66 -9.59
N THR A 2 12.87 3.78 -9.64
CA THR A 2 14.25 3.96 -9.19
C THR A 2 14.30 4.38 -7.72
N GLN A 3 15.48 4.29 -7.08
CA GLN A 3 15.66 4.74 -5.69
C GLN A 3 15.38 6.24 -5.53
N GLN A 4 15.71 7.06 -6.54
CA GLN A 4 15.41 8.48 -6.52
C GLN A 4 13.90 8.75 -6.60
N GLU A 5 13.17 8.07 -7.48
CA GLU A 5 11.71 8.19 -7.56
C GLU A 5 11.03 7.74 -6.26
N LEU A 6 11.54 6.69 -5.61
CA LEU A 6 11.04 6.25 -4.31
C LEU A 6 11.37 7.26 -3.21
N ALA A 7 12.54 7.90 -3.27
CA ALA A 7 12.92 8.96 -2.34
C ALA A 7 11.95 10.13 -2.43
N ASP A 8 11.64 10.57 -3.66
CA ASP A 8 10.71 11.67 -3.93
C ASP A 8 9.30 11.33 -3.43
N LYS A 9 8.85 10.07 -3.59
CA LYS A 9 7.51 9.63 -3.17
C LYS A 9 7.39 9.39 -1.66
N SER A 10 8.43 8.87 -1.01
CA SER A 10 8.41 8.49 0.41
C SER A 10 8.93 9.58 1.35
N GLY A 11 9.66 10.58 0.83
CA GLY A 11 10.38 11.57 1.62
C GLY A 11 11.59 11.01 2.37
N ILE A 12 12.05 9.81 2.01
CA ILE A 12 13.25 9.16 2.57
C ILE A 12 14.42 9.45 1.64
N PRO A 13 15.59 9.88 2.13
CA PRO A 13 16.75 10.11 1.26
C PRO A 13 17.12 8.86 0.46
N SER A 14 17.42 9.02 -0.84
CA SER A 14 17.78 7.90 -1.73
C SER A 14 18.92 7.05 -1.16
N THR A 15 19.91 7.67 -0.52
CA THR A 15 21.02 6.95 0.15
C THR A 15 20.53 6.06 1.29
N SER A 16 19.53 6.50 2.06
CA SER A 16 18.92 5.69 3.12
C SER A 16 18.15 4.51 2.54
N ILE A 17 17.45 4.72 1.41
CA ILE A 17 16.79 3.64 0.68
C ILE A 17 17.83 2.61 0.21
N SER A 18 18.95 3.03 -0.39
CA SER A 18 20.02 2.11 -0.80
C SER A 18 20.55 1.27 0.37
N HIS A 19 20.76 1.89 1.54
CA HIS A 19 21.21 1.17 2.73
C HIS A 19 20.20 0.15 3.26
N ILE A 20 18.90 0.48 3.17
CA ILE A 20 17.79 -0.41 3.54
C ILE A 20 17.73 -1.61 2.59
N GLU A 21 17.77 -1.37 1.28
CA GLU A 21 17.74 -2.43 0.26
C GLU A 21 18.97 -3.35 0.35
N ALA A 22 20.14 -2.79 0.65
CA ALA A 22 21.36 -3.55 0.88
C ALA A 22 21.38 -4.31 2.21
N GLY A 23 20.37 -4.15 3.07
CA GLY A 23 20.28 -4.79 4.39
C GLY A 23 21.26 -4.22 5.43
N SER A 24 22.10 -3.26 5.05
CA SER A 24 23.06 -2.59 5.93
C SER A 24 22.41 -1.74 7.03
N ARG A 25 21.15 -1.32 6.83
CA ARG A 25 20.39 -0.54 7.80
C ARG A 25 18.94 -1.00 7.86
N LYS A 26 18.42 -1.25 9.07
CA LYS A 26 16.98 -1.49 9.26
C LYS A 26 16.21 -0.16 9.23
N PRO A 27 15.05 -0.09 8.54
CA PRO A 27 14.20 1.10 8.58
C PRO A 27 13.64 1.30 9.99
N SER A 28 13.45 2.56 10.39
CA SER A 28 12.60 2.89 11.54
C SER A 28 11.13 2.56 11.22
N LEU A 29 10.29 2.48 12.24
CA LEU A 29 8.85 2.26 12.04
C LEU A 29 8.20 3.33 11.13
N GLU A 30 8.62 4.59 11.30
CA GLU A 30 8.16 5.69 10.45
C GLU A 30 8.58 5.52 8.99
N ASN A 31 9.86 5.18 8.75
CA ASN A 31 10.35 4.95 7.39
C ASN A 31 9.70 3.71 6.76
N LEU A 32 9.47 2.66 7.54
CA LEU A 32 8.72 1.50 7.10
C LEU A 32 7.33 1.90 6.62
N TYR A 33 6.58 2.68 7.42
CA TYR A 33 5.25 3.16 7.05
C TYR A 33 5.26 4.03 5.78
N LYS A 34 6.23 4.96 5.67
CA LYS A 34 6.44 5.78 4.46
C LYS A 34 6.70 4.93 3.21
N LEU A 35 7.51 3.86 3.34
CA LEU A 35 7.77 2.92 2.25
C LEU A 35 6.50 2.14 1.86
N LEU A 36 5.73 1.65 2.83
CA LEU A 36 4.48 0.92 2.57
C LEU A 36 3.47 1.78 1.79
N ILE A 37 3.32 3.05 2.16
CA ILE A 37 2.46 3.99 1.42
C ILE A 37 3.02 4.29 0.04
N ALA A 38 4.32 4.60 -0.06
CA ALA A 38 4.94 4.97 -1.34
C ALA A 38 4.90 3.81 -2.35
N LEU A 39 5.08 2.58 -1.89
CA LEU A 39 5.00 1.37 -2.70
C LEU A 39 3.57 0.86 -2.88
N ASN A 40 2.63 1.36 -2.07
CA ASN A 40 1.25 0.88 -2.01
C ASN A 40 1.17 -0.64 -1.77
N ILE A 41 1.89 -1.13 -0.75
CA ILE A 41 1.96 -2.55 -0.39
C ILE A 41 1.60 -2.78 1.08
N SER A 42 1.30 -4.03 1.41
CA SER A 42 1.14 -4.50 2.78
C SER A 42 2.46 -4.67 3.52
N SER A 43 2.41 -4.52 4.84
CA SER A 43 3.52 -4.88 5.72
C SER A 43 3.85 -6.37 5.62
N ASP A 44 2.84 -7.22 5.45
CA ASP A 44 3.04 -8.67 5.34
C ASP A 44 3.74 -9.05 4.04
N TYR A 45 3.48 -8.35 2.94
CA TYR A 45 4.21 -8.51 1.68
C TYR A 45 5.66 -8.05 1.84
N LEU A 46 5.88 -6.84 2.40
CA LEU A 46 7.24 -6.31 2.58
C LEU A 46 8.10 -7.15 3.53
N LEU A 47 7.48 -7.79 4.53
CA LEU A 47 8.16 -8.66 5.50
C LEU A 47 8.24 -10.13 5.06
N GLY A 48 7.78 -10.47 3.85
CA GLY A 48 7.85 -11.83 3.30
C GLY A 48 6.95 -12.84 4.02
N ARG A 49 5.87 -12.38 4.67
CA ARG A 49 4.85 -13.26 5.27
C ARG A 49 3.84 -13.76 4.26
N THR A 50 3.73 -13.08 3.12
CA THR A 50 2.90 -13.46 1.99
C THR A 50 3.56 -13.05 0.69
N ASP A 51 3.42 -13.87 -0.35
CA ASP A 51 3.82 -13.52 -1.72
C ASP A 51 2.72 -12.73 -2.45
N GLN A 52 1.53 -12.60 -1.82
CA GLN A 52 0.42 -11.87 -2.40
C GLN A 52 0.65 -10.37 -2.26
N TYR A 53 0.74 -9.70 -3.41
CA TYR A 53 0.74 -8.25 -3.48
C TYR A 53 -0.66 -7.74 -3.10
N SER A 54 -0.88 -7.44 -1.82
CA SER A 54 -2.09 -6.78 -1.37
C SER A 54 -1.81 -5.30 -1.14
N ASN A 55 -2.63 -4.45 -1.75
CA ASN A 55 -2.67 -3.03 -1.41
C ASN A 55 -3.26 -2.92 0.01
N SER A 56 -2.42 -2.80 1.04
CA SER A 56 -2.90 -2.42 2.38
C SER A 56 -3.06 -0.91 2.54
N GLY A 57 -2.67 -0.13 1.52
CA GLY A 57 -2.94 1.30 1.46
C GLY A 57 -4.43 1.50 1.23
N THR A 58 -5.09 2.12 2.22
CA THR A 58 -6.48 2.59 2.21
C THR A 58 -6.99 2.87 0.80
N ASP A 59 -7.60 1.88 0.16
CA ASP A 59 -8.35 2.13 -1.07
C ASP A 59 -9.45 3.13 -0.66
N PRO A 60 -9.48 4.35 -1.22
CA PRO A 60 -10.49 5.33 -0.87
C PRO A 60 -11.90 4.75 -1.01
N ILE A 61 -12.08 3.86 -2.00
CA ILE A 61 -13.32 3.13 -2.21
C ILE A 61 -13.58 2.16 -1.06
N LEU A 62 -12.58 1.42 -0.57
CA LEU A 62 -12.75 0.48 0.55
C LEU A 62 -13.15 1.21 1.84
N LYS A 63 -12.52 2.36 2.14
CA LYS A 63 -12.90 3.16 3.32
C LYS A 63 -14.32 3.70 3.17
N SER A 64 -14.66 4.25 2.00
CA SER A 64 -16.02 4.72 1.73
C SER A 64 -17.04 3.59 1.84
N ILE A 65 -16.76 2.39 1.29
CA ILE A 65 -17.63 1.22 1.40
C ILE A 65 -17.82 0.78 2.86
N GLN A 66 -16.76 0.87 3.68
CA GLN A 66 -16.84 0.53 5.10
C GLN A 66 -17.76 1.48 5.88
N GLU A 67 -17.88 2.74 5.48
CA GLU A 67 -18.74 3.74 6.14
C GLU A 67 -20.22 3.68 5.68
N LEU A 68 -20.53 2.88 4.64
CA LEU A 68 -21.89 2.73 4.11
C LEU A 68 -22.74 1.72 4.91
N SER A 69 -24.07 1.92 4.84
CA SER A 69 -25.06 0.97 5.33
C SER A 69 -25.11 -0.31 4.48
N GLU A 70 -25.65 -1.39 5.05
CA GLU A 70 -25.77 -2.67 4.36
C GLU A 70 -26.54 -2.57 3.03
N LEU A 71 -27.59 -1.75 2.97
CA LEU A 71 -28.36 -1.54 1.75
C LEU A 71 -27.54 -0.87 0.65
N GLU A 72 -26.72 0.11 1.00
CA GLU A 72 -25.84 0.82 0.07
C GLU A 72 -24.73 -0.10 -0.47
N ARG A 73 -24.18 -0.96 0.39
CA ARG A 73 -23.20 -1.98 -0.01
C ARG A 73 -23.79 -2.99 -0.99
N GLU A 74 -25.01 -3.47 -0.76
CA GLU A 74 -25.70 -4.37 -1.70
C GLU A 74 -25.91 -3.73 -3.07
N MET A 75 -26.30 -2.45 -3.11
CA MET A 75 -26.48 -1.73 -4.37
C MET A 75 -25.17 -1.62 -5.15
N ILE A 76 -24.09 -1.28 -4.48
CA ILE A 76 -22.75 -1.18 -5.09
C ILE A 76 -22.29 -2.55 -5.57
N GLN A 77 -22.50 -3.61 -4.80
CA GLN A 77 -22.14 -4.98 -5.20
C GLN A 77 -22.87 -5.38 -6.49
N LYS A 78 -24.18 -5.13 -6.57
CA LYS A 78 -24.97 -5.40 -7.79
C LYS A 78 -24.47 -4.58 -8.97
N PHE A 79 -24.10 -3.32 -8.75
CA PHE A 79 -23.55 -2.46 -9.80
C PHE A 79 -22.19 -2.96 -10.31
N ILE A 80 -21.26 -3.32 -9.43
CA ILE A 80 -19.95 -3.89 -9.80
C ILE A 80 -20.14 -5.15 -10.63
N LEU A 81 -21.01 -6.07 -10.18
CA LEU A 81 -21.34 -7.30 -10.91
C LEU A 81 -21.92 -7.02 -12.30
N SER A 82 -22.66 -5.92 -12.46
CA SER A 82 -23.23 -5.53 -13.76
C SER A 82 -22.20 -5.01 -14.76
N LEU A 83 -21.08 -4.44 -14.26
CA LEU A 83 -19.98 -3.91 -15.08
C LEU A 83 -18.99 -4.99 -15.53
N GLN A 84 -18.98 -6.16 -14.89
CA GLN A 84 -18.11 -7.29 -15.24
C GLN A 84 -18.63 -8.12 -16.43
N LYS A 85 -19.45 -7.51 -17.30
CA LYS A 85 -19.95 -8.13 -18.54
C LYS A 85 -19.05 -7.84 -19.73
#